data_AF-A0A199UPE9-F1
#
_entry.id   AF-A0A199UPE9-F1
#
_cell.length_a   1.000
_cell.length_b   1.000
_cell.length_c   1.000
_cell.angle_alpha   90.00
_cell.angle_beta   90.00
_cell.angle_gamma   90.00
#
_symmetry.space_group_name_H-M   'P 1'
#
loop_
_entity.id
_entity.type
_entity.pdbx_description
1 polymer ?
#
loop_
_entity_poly.entity_id
_entity_poly.type
_entity_poly.pdbx_seq_one_letter_code
_entity_poly.pdbx_strand_id
1 'polypeptide(L)'
;MMKLAMSFALLASLVTALPPLCLAASANTNGGFLYPQFYDHTCPKAQQIVWSGVAKAHAKDPRMAASLLRLHFHDCFVKGCDASVLLDSSGTFLSEKRSHANLNSARGFEVIDEIKFALEKECPLTVSCADILALAARDSTVLTGGPYWAVPLGRRDSLGASLSGSNNNIPAPNNTLPTIITKFKLQGLDLVDLVALLGTIHD
;
A
#
# COMPACT_ATOMS: atom_id res chain seq x y z
N MET A 1 35.25 41.88 73.69
CA MET A 1 35.32 40.41 73.86
C MET A 1 33.88 39.91 73.98
N MET A 2 33.28 39.52 72.86
CA MET A 2 31.86 39.16 72.75
C MET A 2 31.72 37.64 72.55
N LYS A 3 30.72 37.12 73.26
CA LYS A 3 30.15 35.76 73.41
C LYS A 3 29.87 35.03 72.08
N LEU A 4 30.13 33.73 71.99
CA LEU A 4 29.27 32.56 72.32
C LEU A 4 28.27 32.19 71.20
N ALA A 5 28.24 30.90 70.89
CA ALA A 5 27.55 30.20 69.81
C ALA A 5 26.03 30.39 69.70
N MET A 6 25.48 30.18 68.49
CA MET A 6 24.30 29.31 68.30
C MET A 6 24.10 28.96 66.81
N SER A 7 23.90 27.67 66.53
CA SER A 7 23.55 27.07 65.25
C SER A 7 22.13 27.46 64.79
N PHE A 8 21.89 27.63 63.49
CA PHE A 8 20.56 27.47 62.89
C PHE A 8 20.61 26.95 61.45
N ALA A 9 19.99 25.76 61.31
CA ALA A 9 19.34 25.09 60.18
C ALA A 9 19.61 25.44 58.70
N LEU A 10 19.74 24.34 57.95
CA LEU A 10 19.60 24.18 56.50
C LEU A 10 18.47 24.98 55.86
N LEU A 11 18.68 25.41 54.60
CA LEU A 11 17.70 25.27 53.50
C LEU A 11 18.40 25.33 52.14
N ALA A 12 17.91 24.51 51.22
CA ALA A 12 18.52 24.05 49.99
C ALA A 12 18.25 24.94 48.78
N SER A 13 19.13 24.89 47.78
CA SER A 13 18.82 25.17 46.36
C SER A 13 19.93 24.61 45.47
N LEU A 14 19.89 23.31 45.17
CA LEU A 14 20.74 22.69 44.15
C LEU A 14 19.96 22.69 42.83
N VAL A 15 20.25 23.67 41.96
CA VAL A 15 19.73 23.69 40.59
C VAL A 15 20.42 22.57 39.82
N THR A 16 19.76 21.42 39.72
CA THR A 16 20.21 20.33 38.85
C THR A 16 19.72 20.63 37.44
N ALA A 17 20.66 20.93 36.55
CA ALA A 17 20.41 21.03 35.12
C ALA A 17 20.03 19.63 34.60
N LEU A 18 18.75 19.41 34.32
CA LEU A 18 18.34 18.23 33.54
C LEU A 18 18.86 18.41 32.11
N PRO A 19 19.62 17.45 31.55
CA PRO A 19 19.90 17.45 30.13
C PRO A 19 18.58 17.22 29.36
N PRO A 20 18.40 17.83 28.18
CA PRO A 20 17.22 17.58 27.37
C PRO A 20 17.20 16.10 27.01
N LEU A 21 16.12 15.42 27.40
CA LEU A 21 15.82 14.07 26.95
C LEU A 21 15.60 14.15 25.43
N CYS A 22 16.66 13.92 24.66
CA CYS A 22 16.56 13.64 23.24
C CYS A 22 15.76 12.34 23.10
N LEU A 23 14.43 12.46 22.98
CA LEU A 23 13.64 11.47 22.28
C LEU A 23 14.06 11.51 20.82
N ALA A 24 15.18 10.85 20.51
CA ALA A 24 15.42 10.35 19.17
C ALA A 24 14.35 9.28 18.92
N ALA A 25 13.19 9.72 18.42
CA ALA A 25 12.30 8.83 17.70
C ALA A 25 13.12 8.31 16.52
N SER A 26 13.72 7.13 16.73
CA SER A 26 14.24 6.33 15.64
C SER A 26 13.02 5.99 14.80
N ALA A 27 12.80 6.77 13.73
CA ALA A 27 11.92 6.35 12.66
C ALA A 27 12.55 5.10 12.09
N ASN A 28 12.15 3.96 12.65
CA ASN A 28 12.54 2.66 12.18
C ASN A 28 11.94 2.52 10.78
N THR A 29 12.72 2.84 9.74
CA THR A 29 12.41 2.48 8.36
C THR A 29 12.63 0.98 8.18
N ASN A 30 12.08 0.16 9.07
CA ASN A 30 11.87 -1.24 8.81
C ASN A 30 10.59 -1.32 7.98
N GLY A 31 10.74 -1.26 6.66
CA GLY A 31 9.77 -1.94 5.79
C GLY A 31 9.71 -3.38 6.29
N GLY A 32 8.63 -3.73 7.00
CA GLY A 32 8.47 -5.07 7.54
C GLY A 32 8.58 -6.10 6.41
N PHE A 33 9.15 -7.27 6.72
CA PHE A 33 9.17 -8.36 5.76
C PHE A 33 7.74 -8.70 5.35
N LEU A 34 7.50 -8.84 4.05
CA LEU A 34 6.21 -9.32 3.55
C LEU A 34 6.18 -10.84 3.62
N TYR A 35 5.10 -11.40 4.15
CA TYR A 35 4.92 -12.85 4.20
C TYR A 35 3.42 -13.23 4.16
N PRO A 36 3.04 -14.41 3.66
CA PRO A 36 1.63 -14.73 3.44
C PRO A 36 0.76 -14.77 4.70
N GLN A 37 1.34 -15.14 5.84
CA GLN A 37 0.63 -15.35 7.11
C GLN A 37 0.45 -14.06 7.94
N PHE A 38 0.74 -12.87 7.37
CA PHE A 38 0.77 -11.59 8.10
C PHE A 38 -0.51 -11.30 8.90
N TYR A 39 -1.67 -11.71 8.38
CA TYR A 39 -2.98 -11.48 8.99
C TYR A 39 -3.59 -12.69 9.70
N ASP A 40 -2.90 -13.83 9.78
CA ASP A 40 -3.48 -15.09 10.27
C ASP A 40 -3.97 -15.01 11.73
N HIS A 41 -3.38 -14.12 12.53
CA HIS A 41 -3.78 -13.88 13.92
C HIS A 41 -4.63 -12.62 14.11
N THR A 42 -4.35 -11.56 13.34
CA THR A 42 -4.98 -10.24 13.53
C THR A 42 -6.28 -10.08 12.74
N CYS A 43 -6.38 -10.73 11.58
CA CYS A 43 -7.61 -10.80 10.80
C CYS A 43 -7.70 -12.14 10.03
N PRO A 44 -8.02 -13.25 10.72
CA PRO A 44 -7.97 -14.59 10.12
C PRO A 44 -8.90 -14.76 8.91
N LYS A 45 -9.97 -13.97 8.83
CA LYS A 45 -10.93 -13.99 7.70
C LYS A 45 -10.56 -13.04 6.55
N ALA A 46 -9.44 -12.33 6.61
CA ALA A 46 -9.10 -11.30 5.63
C ALA A 46 -9.15 -11.82 4.18
N GLN A 47 -8.44 -12.92 3.91
CA GLN A 47 -8.38 -13.50 2.56
C GLN A 47 -9.76 -13.99 2.09
N GLN A 48 -10.57 -14.57 3.00
CA GLN A 48 -11.92 -15.04 2.68
C GLN A 48 -12.86 -13.88 2.31
N ILE A 49 -12.76 -12.76 3.03
CA ILE A 49 -13.59 -11.57 2.78
C ILE A 49 -13.22 -10.95 1.44
N VAL A 50 -11.92 -10.81 1.14
CA VAL A 50 -11.46 -10.30 -0.16
C VAL A 50 -11.95 -11.22 -1.29
N TRP A 51 -11.74 -12.53 -1.18
CA TRP A 51 -12.21 -13.51 -2.17
C TRP A 51 -13.72 -13.38 -2.43
N SER A 52 -14.53 -13.30 -1.37
CA SER A 52 -15.98 -13.17 -1.48
C SER A 52 -16.39 -11.89 -2.21
N GLY A 53 -15.75 -10.75 -1.88
CA GLY A 53 -16.02 -9.47 -2.53
C GLY A 53 -15.64 -9.48 -4.02
N VAL A 54 -14.47 -10.03 -4.36
CA VAL A 54 -14.02 -10.16 -5.76
C VAL A 54 -14.94 -11.10 -6.54
N ALA A 55 -15.26 -12.28 -5.99
CA ALA A 55 -16.14 -13.25 -6.63
C ALA A 55 -17.54 -12.68 -6.88
N LYS A 56 -18.11 -11.96 -5.91
CA LYS A 56 -19.39 -11.24 -6.05
C LYS A 56 -19.32 -10.20 -7.17
N ALA A 57 -18.24 -9.42 -7.22
CA ALA A 57 -18.07 -8.38 -8.24
C ALA A 57 -17.89 -8.98 -9.64
N HIS A 58 -17.10 -10.06 -9.77
CA HIS A 58 -16.92 -10.82 -11.01
C HIS A 58 -18.21 -11.46 -11.50
N ALA A 59 -19.03 -12.03 -10.61
CA ALA A 59 -20.32 -12.61 -10.97
C ALA A 59 -21.30 -11.57 -11.54
N LYS A 60 -21.19 -10.30 -11.12
CA LYS A 60 -21.98 -9.18 -11.64
C LYS A 60 -21.41 -8.62 -12.95
N ASP A 61 -20.10 -8.53 -13.04
CA ASP A 61 -19.36 -8.08 -14.22
C ASP A 61 -18.08 -8.91 -14.40
N PRO A 62 -18.07 -9.85 -15.36
CA PRO A 62 -16.90 -10.70 -15.59
C PRO A 62 -15.61 -9.92 -15.84
N ARG A 63 -15.70 -8.72 -16.44
CA ARG A 63 -14.55 -7.84 -16.73
C ARG A 63 -13.93 -7.25 -15.46
N MET A 64 -14.58 -7.36 -14.31
CA MET A 64 -14.06 -6.83 -13.05
C MET A 64 -12.77 -7.52 -12.63
N ALA A 65 -12.60 -8.82 -12.93
CA ALA A 65 -11.37 -9.55 -12.64
C ALA A 65 -10.15 -8.89 -13.31
N ALA A 66 -10.23 -8.64 -14.62
CA ALA A 66 -9.18 -7.93 -15.37
C ALA A 66 -8.98 -6.49 -14.86
N SER A 67 -10.06 -5.82 -14.44
CA SER A 67 -10.01 -4.45 -13.93
C SER A 67 -9.23 -4.35 -12.61
N LEU A 68 -9.46 -5.28 -11.69
CA LEU A 68 -8.79 -5.34 -10.38
C LEU A 68 -7.32 -5.75 -10.50
N LEU A 69 -7.02 -6.72 -11.37
CA LEU A 69 -5.64 -7.09 -11.70
C LEU A 69 -4.86 -5.89 -12.25
N ARG A 70 -5.47 -5.16 -13.21
CA ARG A 70 -4.88 -3.93 -13.75
C ARG A 70 -4.71 -2.86 -12.68
N LEU A 71 -5.67 -2.71 -11.77
CA LEU A 71 -5.58 -1.71 -10.71
C LEU A 71 -4.38 -1.95 -9.80
N HIS A 72 -4.10 -3.21 -9.45
CA HIS A 72 -2.89 -3.58 -8.70
C HIS A 72 -1.60 -3.31 -9.49
N PHE A 73 -1.56 -3.63 -10.78
CA PHE A 73 -0.42 -3.29 -11.65
C PHE A 73 -0.14 -1.78 -11.65
N HIS A 74 -1.19 -0.96 -11.79
CA HIS A 74 -1.09 0.50 -11.81
C HIS A 74 -0.61 1.07 -10.47
N ASP A 75 -1.03 0.50 -9.34
CA ASP A 75 -0.53 0.85 -8.01
C ASP A 75 0.98 0.57 -7.93
N CYS A 76 1.39 -0.67 -8.19
CA CYS A 76 2.78 -1.09 -8.02
C CYS A 76 3.78 -0.35 -8.93
N PHE A 77 3.36 0.09 -10.11
CA PHE A 77 4.21 0.84 -11.04
C PHE A 77 4.41 2.32 -10.67
N VAL A 78 3.74 2.81 -9.62
CA VAL A 78 3.84 4.19 -9.15
C VAL A 78 4.28 4.20 -7.70
N LYS A 79 5.58 4.38 -7.47
CA LYS A 79 6.20 4.42 -6.12
C LYS A 79 6.03 3.14 -5.29
N GLY A 80 5.65 2.02 -5.92
CA GLY A 80 5.48 0.72 -5.27
C GLY A 80 4.02 0.45 -4.91
N CYS A 81 3.74 -0.77 -4.43
CA CYS A 81 2.38 -1.19 -4.10
C CYS A 81 1.96 -0.60 -2.74
N ASP A 82 1.47 0.64 -2.73
CA ASP A 82 1.16 1.41 -1.52
C ASP A 82 -0.27 1.97 -1.50
N ALA A 83 -1.16 1.49 -2.37
CA ALA A 83 -2.53 1.97 -2.53
C ALA A 83 -2.69 3.47 -2.84
N SER A 84 -1.61 4.15 -3.28
CA SER A 84 -1.67 5.55 -3.69
C SER A 84 -2.63 5.79 -4.86
N VAL A 85 -2.82 4.79 -5.73
CA VAL A 85 -3.78 4.85 -6.84
C VAL A 85 -5.24 5.02 -6.39
N LEU A 86 -5.57 4.62 -5.16
CA LEU A 86 -6.93 4.68 -4.61
C LEU A 86 -7.29 6.08 -4.09
N LEU A 87 -6.29 6.90 -3.77
CA LEU A 87 -6.49 8.21 -3.15
C LEU A 87 -7.15 9.20 -4.12
N ASP A 88 -8.19 9.88 -3.66
CA ASP A 88 -8.77 11.03 -4.36
C ASP A 88 -7.92 12.29 -4.15
N SER A 89 -8.17 13.32 -4.96
CA SER A 89 -7.36 14.55 -4.92
C SER A 89 -7.58 15.27 -3.58
N SER A 90 -6.51 15.83 -3.04
CA SER A 90 -6.53 16.61 -1.81
C SER A 90 -5.90 17.98 -2.03
N GLY A 91 -5.85 18.83 -1.00
CA GLY A 91 -5.16 20.13 -1.08
C GLY A 91 -3.65 20.02 -1.29
N THR A 92 -3.04 18.85 -1.04
CA THR A 92 -1.58 18.65 -1.09
C THR A 92 -1.11 17.82 -2.28
N PHE A 93 -2.00 17.06 -2.94
CA PHE A 93 -1.66 16.25 -4.10
C PHE A 93 -2.86 16.02 -5.03
N LEU A 94 -2.55 15.76 -6.31
CA LEU A 94 -3.54 15.34 -7.30
C LEU A 94 -3.61 13.82 -7.37
N SER A 95 -4.82 13.28 -7.46
CA SER A 95 -5.05 11.84 -7.59
C SER A 95 -4.43 11.27 -8.86
N GLU A 96 -3.85 10.08 -8.75
CA GLU A 96 -3.40 9.29 -9.89
C GLU A 96 -4.52 8.86 -10.81
N LYS A 97 -5.78 8.85 -10.34
CA LYS A 97 -6.97 8.60 -11.16
C LYS A 97 -7.10 9.59 -12.33
N ARG A 98 -6.41 10.73 -12.26
CA ARG A 98 -6.39 11.77 -13.29
C ARG A 98 -5.24 11.64 -14.29
N SER A 99 -4.39 10.61 -14.17
CA SER A 99 -3.28 10.37 -15.11
C SER A 99 -3.80 9.93 -16.47
N HIS A 100 -2.99 10.09 -17.52
CA HIS A 100 -3.33 9.64 -18.88
C HIS A 100 -3.62 8.13 -18.93
N ALA A 101 -2.96 7.35 -18.08
CA ALA A 101 -3.17 5.90 -18.01
C ALA A 101 -4.46 5.52 -17.27
N ASN A 102 -4.93 6.35 -16.32
CA ASN A 102 -6.05 6.02 -15.44
C ASN A 102 -7.36 6.72 -15.80
N LEU A 103 -7.30 7.94 -16.32
CA LEU A 103 -8.47 8.78 -16.58
C LEU A 103 -9.41 8.08 -17.57
N ASN A 104 -10.68 7.91 -17.17
CA ASN A 104 -11.71 7.19 -17.94
C ASN A 104 -11.29 5.77 -18.35
N SER A 105 -10.40 5.13 -17.58
CA SER A 105 -9.81 3.84 -17.92
C SER A 105 -9.74 2.90 -16.72
N ALA A 106 -9.10 3.33 -15.62
CA ALA A 106 -9.05 2.55 -14.38
C ALA A 106 -10.45 2.49 -13.74
N ARG A 107 -10.83 1.34 -13.20
CA ARG A 107 -12.15 1.07 -12.62
C ARG A 107 -12.08 -0.03 -11.55
N GLY A 108 -13.17 -0.22 -10.80
CA GLY A 108 -13.24 -1.21 -9.72
C GLY A 108 -12.89 -0.65 -8.34
N PHE A 109 -12.77 0.69 -8.22
CA PHE A 109 -12.53 1.37 -6.94
C PHE A 109 -13.64 1.07 -5.93
N GLU A 110 -14.89 1.06 -6.40
CA GLU A 110 -16.07 0.76 -5.60
C GLU A 110 -16.08 -0.67 -5.04
N VAL A 111 -15.46 -1.62 -5.74
CA VAL A 111 -15.31 -3.01 -5.27
C VAL A 111 -14.30 -3.05 -4.12
N ILE A 112 -13.20 -2.31 -4.25
CA ILE A 112 -12.20 -2.17 -3.18
C ILE A 112 -12.83 -1.50 -1.95
N ASP A 113 -13.67 -0.48 -2.14
CA ASP A 113 -14.40 0.18 -1.05
C ASP A 113 -15.34 -0.79 -0.32
N GLU A 114 -16.12 -1.60 -1.07
CA GLU A 114 -17.01 -2.63 -0.49
C GLU A 114 -16.22 -3.68 0.32
N ILE A 115 -15.09 -4.15 -0.22
CA ILE A 115 -14.21 -5.12 0.46
C ILE A 115 -13.60 -4.50 1.72
N LYS A 116 -13.06 -3.29 1.60
CA LYS A 116 -12.46 -2.56 2.73
C LYS A 116 -13.49 -2.35 3.83
N PHE A 117 -14.70 -1.95 3.48
CA PHE A 117 -15.79 -1.80 4.44
C PHE A 117 -16.13 -3.10 5.18
N ALA A 118 -16.17 -4.24 4.47
CA ALA A 118 -16.40 -5.55 5.09
C ALA A 118 -15.24 -5.95 6.02
N LEU A 119 -13.99 -5.68 5.63
CA LEU A 119 -12.81 -5.93 6.45
C LEU A 119 -12.79 -5.07 7.70
N GLU A 120 -13.09 -3.76 7.59
CA GLU A 120 -13.12 -2.86 8.75
C GLU A 120 -14.23 -3.23 9.75
N LYS A 121 -15.30 -3.90 9.31
CA LYS A 121 -16.31 -4.46 10.21
C LYS A 121 -15.83 -5.71 10.95
N GLU A 122 -15.00 -6.53 10.32
CA GLU A 122 -14.49 -7.77 10.91
C GLU A 122 -13.26 -7.52 11.80
N CYS A 123 -12.32 -6.70 11.32
CA CYS A 123 -11.03 -6.43 11.93
C CYS A 123 -10.62 -4.96 11.72
N PRO A 124 -11.13 -4.05 12.57
CA PRO A 124 -10.89 -2.61 12.42
C PRO A 124 -9.41 -2.25 12.37
N LEU A 125 -9.06 -1.29 11.50
CA LEU A 125 -7.73 -0.69 11.37
C LEU A 125 -6.58 -1.70 11.19
N THR A 126 -6.87 -2.86 10.60
CA THR A 126 -5.91 -3.98 10.54
C THR A 126 -5.37 -4.21 9.13
N VAL A 127 -6.24 -4.43 8.14
CA VAL A 127 -5.83 -4.80 6.77
C VAL A 127 -5.63 -3.55 5.92
N SER A 128 -4.46 -3.40 5.28
CA SER A 128 -4.15 -2.25 4.43
C SER A 128 -4.88 -2.33 3.09
N CYS A 129 -5.17 -1.17 2.49
CA CYS A 129 -5.71 -1.11 1.13
C CYS A 129 -4.72 -1.68 0.10
N ALA A 130 -3.42 -1.50 0.32
CA ALA A 130 -2.37 -2.04 -0.53
C ALA A 130 -2.41 -3.58 -0.59
N ASP A 131 -2.63 -4.25 0.55
CA ASP A 131 -2.76 -5.71 0.57
C ASP A 131 -4.11 -6.20 0.04
N ILE A 132 -5.19 -5.39 0.17
CA ILE A 132 -6.46 -5.70 -0.50
C ILE A 132 -6.26 -5.72 -2.02
N LEU A 133 -5.54 -4.76 -2.61
CA LEU A 133 -5.25 -4.75 -4.05
C LEU A 133 -4.46 -5.99 -4.47
N ALA A 134 -3.45 -6.38 -3.69
CA ALA A 134 -2.62 -7.55 -3.98
C ALA A 134 -3.43 -8.86 -3.93
N LEU A 135 -4.27 -9.03 -2.90
CA LEU A 135 -5.17 -10.18 -2.78
C LEU A 135 -6.23 -10.18 -3.89
N ALA A 136 -6.81 -9.02 -4.21
CA ALA A 136 -7.82 -8.90 -5.25
C ALA A 136 -7.28 -9.25 -6.65
N ALA A 137 -6.03 -8.89 -6.95
CA ALA A 137 -5.36 -9.30 -8.18
C ALA A 137 -5.17 -10.82 -8.27
N ARG A 138 -4.76 -11.46 -7.17
CA ARG A 138 -4.64 -12.93 -7.09
C ARG A 138 -5.99 -13.61 -7.25
N ASP A 139 -6.99 -13.19 -6.48
CA ASP A 139 -8.33 -13.77 -6.52
C ASP A 139 -8.97 -13.61 -7.90
N SER A 140 -8.78 -12.46 -8.55
CA SER A 140 -9.22 -12.22 -9.93
C SER A 140 -8.59 -13.19 -10.91
N THR A 141 -7.28 -13.45 -10.78
CA THR A 141 -6.54 -14.37 -11.64
C THR A 141 -7.03 -15.81 -11.47
N VAL A 142 -7.25 -16.24 -10.23
CA VAL A 142 -7.76 -17.58 -9.93
C VAL A 142 -9.19 -17.77 -10.44
N LEU A 143 -10.05 -16.76 -10.29
CA LEU A 143 -11.44 -16.81 -10.78
C LEU A 143 -11.52 -16.97 -12.30
N THR A 144 -10.56 -16.43 -13.05
CA THR A 144 -10.49 -16.57 -14.51
C THR A 144 -9.72 -17.82 -14.95
N GLY A 145 -9.42 -18.76 -14.05
CA GLY A 145 -8.74 -20.02 -14.37
C GLY A 145 -7.22 -19.96 -14.36
N GLY A 146 -6.63 -18.85 -13.90
CA GLY A 146 -5.19 -18.72 -13.70
C GLY A 146 -4.67 -19.43 -12.45
N PRO A 147 -3.34 -19.43 -12.23
CA PRO A 147 -2.73 -20.13 -11.12
C PRO A 147 -3.02 -19.45 -9.77
N TYR A 148 -3.01 -20.24 -8.71
CA TYR A 148 -2.98 -19.73 -7.35
C TYR A 148 -1.54 -19.50 -6.88
N TRP A 149 -1.30 -18.41 -6.15
CA TRP A 149 -0.08 -18.19 -5.40
C TRP A 149 -0.38 -17.61 -4.02
N ALA A 150 0.54 -17.85 -3.09
CA ALA A 150 0.51 -17.23 -1.77
C ALA A 150 1.03 -15.79 -1.90
N VAL A 151 0.15 -14.80 -1.74
CA VAL A 151 0.50 -13.38 -1.81
C VAL A 151 1.27 -13.01 -0.54
N PRO A 152 2.50 -12.47 -0.61
CA PRO A 152 3.16 -11.88 0.56
C PRO A 152 2.40 -10.64 1.00
N LEU A 153 2.07 -10.52 2.30
CA LEU A 153 1.26 -9.45 2.89
C LEU A 153 2.06 -8.69 3.95
N GLY A 154 1.55 -7.53 4.37
CA GLY A 154 2.20 -6.60 5.30
C GLY A 154 2.50 -5.23 4.69
N ARG A 155 1.95 -4.91 3.51
CA ARG A 155 2.09 -3.59 2.89
C ARG A 155 1.35 -2.54 3.71
N ARG A 156 1.75 -1.28 3.58
CA ARG A 156 1.10 -0.14 4.24
C ARG A 156 0.65 0.88 3.22
N ASP A 157 -0.40 1.59 3.56
CA ASP A 157 -1.03 2.58 2.69
C ASP A 157 -0.23 3.90 2.66
N SER A 158 -0.14 4.49 1.47
CA SER A 158 0.50 5.77 1.22
C SER A 158 -0.28 6.93 1.83
N LEU A 159 0.42 8.01 2.16
CA LEU A 159 -0.19 9.27 2.61
C LEU A 159 -0.37 10.29 1.48
N GLY A 160 -0.03 9.91 0.23
CA GLY A 160 -0.21 10.78 -0.92
C GLY A 160 0.02 10.06 -2.24
N ALA A 161 -0.47 10.67 -3.31
CA ALA A 161 -0.41 10.11 -4.67
C ALA A 161 0.59 10.86 -5.57
N SER A 162 1.03 10.22 -6.65
CA SER A 162 1.95 10.79 -7.64
C SER A 162 1.38 10.77 -9.05
N LEU A 163 0.63 11.82 -9.40
CA LEU A 163 0.13 12.01 -10.76
C LEU A 163 1.25 11.98 -11.82
N SER A 164 2.40 12.61 -11.53
CA SER A 164 3.55 12.59 -12.43
C SER A 164 4.17 11.20 -12.56
N GLY A 165 4.28 10.44 -11.46
CA GLY A 165 4.73 9.05 -11.48
C GLY A 165 3.81 8.18 -12.34
N SER A 166 2.49 8.31 -12.16
CA SER A 166 1.49 7.59 -12.95
C SER A 166 1.55 7.92 -14.44
N ASN A 167 1.79 9.18 -14.82
CA ASN A 167 1.94 9.58 -16.23
C ASN A 167 3.24 9.06 -16.87
N ASN A 168 4.32 8.92 -16.10
CA ASN A 168 5.64 8.64 -16.65
C ASN A 168 6.04 7.16 -16.55
N ASN A 169 5.67 6.47 -15.47
CA ASN A 169 6.15 5.12 -15.18
C ASN A 169 5.28 4.04 -15.82
N ILE A 170 3.98 4.28 -15.93
CA ILE A 170 3.06 3.30 -16.50
C ILE A 170 3.31 3.23 -18.02
N PRO A 171 3.56 2.04 -18.59
CA PRO A 171 3.71 1.87 -20.03
C PRO A 171 2.44 2.31 -20.77
N ALA A 172 2.59 3.14 -21.80
CA ALA A 172 1.48 3.52 -22.67
C ALA A 172 1.39 2.56 -23.87
N PRO A 173 0.19 2.35 -24.46
CA PRO A 173 0.01 1.44 -25.59
C PRO A 173 0.85 1.76 -26.84
N ASN A 174 1.26 3.03 -26.99
CA ASN A 174 2.09 3.50 -28.10
C ASN A 174 3.60 3.54 -27.76
N ASN A 175 4.02 3.07 -26.58
CA ASN A 175 5.44 2.98 -26.23
C ASN A 175 6.12 1.87 -27.05
N THR A 176 7.36 2.14 -27.49
CA THR A 176 8.17 1.12 -28.17
C THR A 176 8.60 0.03 -27.19
N LEU A 177 8.87 -1.19 -27.67
CA LEU A 177 9.33 -2.29 -26.82
C LEU A 177 10.57 -1.93 -25.96
N PRO A 178 11.61 -1.25 -26.49
CA PRO A 178 12.74 -0.78 -25.67
C PRO A 178 12.32 0.16 -24.52
N THR A 179 11.34 1.03 -24.76
CA THR A 179 10.79 1.92 -23.73
C THR A 179 10.08 1.11 -22.64
N ILE A 180 9.28 0.11 -23.02
CA ILE A 180 8.57 -0.76 -22.08
C ILE A 180 9.57 -1.55 -21.23
N ILE A 181 10.58 -2.15 -21.83
CA ILE A 181 11.66 -2.86 -21.11
C ILE A 181 12.35 -1.93 -20.10
N THR A 182 12.63 -0.70 -20.49
CA THR A 182 13.27 0.29 -19.60
C THR A 182 12.38 0.60 -18.40
N LYS A 183 11.07 0.79 -18.61
CA LYS A 183 10.11 1.04 -17.52
C LYS A 183 10.01 -0.13 -16.54
N PHE A 184 9.97 -1.37 -17.03
CA PHE A 184 9.97 -2.56 -16.17
C PHE A 184 11.26 -2.70 -15.36
N LYS A 185 12.42 -2.48 -15.99
CA LYS A 185 13.71 -2.49 -15.28
C LYS A 185 13.79 -1.45 -14.17
N LEU A 186 13.18 -0.27 -14.36
CA LEU A 186 13.09 0.75 -13.31
C LEU A 186 12.22 0.33 -12.13
N GLN A 187 11.32 -0.64 -12.32
CA GLN A 187 10.56 -1.29 -11.24
C GLN A 187 11.28 -2.53 -10.67
N GLY A 188 12.51 -2.82 -11.11
CA GLY A 188 13.25 -4.01 -10.71
C GLY A 188 12.76 -5.30 -11.38
N LEU A 189 11.95 -5.20 -12.44
CA LEU A 189 11.41 -6.33 -13.20
C LEU A 189 12.24 -6.59 -14.44
N ASP A 190 12.55 -7.85 -14.71
CA ASP A 190 13.38 -8.25 -15.85
C ASP A 190 12.55 -8.56 -17.12
N LEU A 191 13.22 -9.12 -18.14
CA LEU A 191 12.54 -9.47 -19.40
C LEU A 191 11.58 -10.65 -19.24
N VAL A 192 11.87 -11.60 -18.36
CA VAL A 192 10.99 -12.74 -18.08
C VAL A 192 9.72 -12.23 -17.39
N ASP A 193 9.87 -11.32 -16.42
CA ASP A 193 8.75 -10.66 -15.75
C ASP A 193 7.88 -9.89 -16.75
N LEU A 194 8.49 -9.14 -17.67
CA LEU A 194 7.77 -8.44 -18.72
C LEU A 194 6.92 -9.40 -19.57
N VAL A 195 7.52 -10.49 -20.08
CA VAL A 195 6.81 -11.45 -20.92
C VAL A 195 5.68 -12.13 -20.15
N ALA A 196 5.92 -12.53 -18.91
CA ALA A 196 4.91 -13.13 -18.05
C ALA A 196 3.73 -12.17 -17.78
N LEU A 197 4.01 -10.90 -17.50
CA LEU A 197 2.99 -9.90 -17.20
C LEU A 197 2.24 -9.42 -18.46
N LEU A 198 2.88 -9.40 -19.63
CA LEU A 198 2.20 -9.14 -20.91
C LEU A 198 1.29 -10.32 -21.35
N GLY A 199 1.57 -11.54 -20.92
CA GLY A 199 0.74 -12.72 -21.19
C GLY A 199 -0.71 -12.59 -20.68
N THR A 200 -0.94 -11.73 -19.69
CA THR A 200 -2.28 -11.39 -19.18
C THR A 200 -3.15 -10.58 -20.17
N ILE A 201 -2.61 -10.24 -21.35
CA ILE A 201 -3.25 -9.37 -22.36
C ILE A 201 -3.74 -10.17 -23.58
N HIS A 202 -3.46 -11.48 -23.69
CA HIS A 202 -3.63 -12.20 -24.96
C HIS A 202 -4.39 -13.54 -24.99
N ASP A 203 -5.05 -13.98 -23.90
CA ASP A 203 -5.95 -15.15 -23.93
C ASP A 203 -7.35 -14.83 -23.37
#